data_AF-A0A3R8JKW4-F1
#
_entry.id   AF-A0A3R8JKW4-F1
#
_cell.length_a   1.000
_cell.length_b   1.000
_cell.length_c   1.000
_cell.angle_alpha   90.00
_cell.angle_beta   90.00
_cell.angle_gamma   90.00
#
_symmetry.space_group_name_H-M   'P 1'
#
loop_
_entity.id
_entity.type
_entity.pdbx_description
1 polymer ?
#
loop_
_entity_poly.entity_id
_entity_poly.type
_entity_poly.pdbx_seq_one_letter_code
_entity_poly.pdbx_strand_id
1 'polypeptide(L)' 'MTASTVEIMNRGMKCLTEQMGIIEAERFISIIIREKFDYTKWQREYFDAKTPEEISREASQYEQSHPFPGNAVRL' A
#
# COMPACT_ATOMS: atom_id res chain seq x y z
N MET A 1 -6.71 -7.32 16.53
CA MET A 1 -6.65 -8.72 16.03
C MET A 1 -5.84 -8.70 14.74
N THR A 2 -4.73 -9.43 14.68
CA THR A 2 -3.97 -9.62 13.44
C THR A 2 -4.81 -10.50 12.50
N ALA A 3 -4.99 -10.06 11.27
CA ALA A 3 -5.67 -10.87 10.26
C ALA A 3 -4.87 -12.15 10.01
N SER A 4 -5.57 -13.27 9.82
CA SER A 4 -4.94 -14.53 9.45
C SER A 4 -4.27 -14.42 8.08
N THR A 5 -3.27 -15.26 7.83
CA THR A 5 -2.60 -15.33 6.51
C THR A 5 -3.61 -15.52 5.37
N VAL A 6 -4.64 -16.35 5.60
CA VAL A 6 -5.70 -16.60 4.60
C VAL A 6 -6.53 -15.34 4.33
N GLU A 7 -6.90 -14.59 5.36
CA GLU A 7 -7.65 -13.34 5.19
C GLU A 7 -6.82 -12.29 4.44
N ILE A 8 -5.52 -12.18 4.73
CA ILE A 8 -4.62 -11.27 4.02
C ILE A 8 -4.51 -11.65 2.54
N MET A 9 -4.30 -12.94 2.24
CA MET A 9 -4.20 -13.42 0.85
C MET A 9 -5.51 -13.23 0.09
N ASN A 10 -6.65 -13.56 0.68
CA ASN A 10 -7.96 -13.38 0.05
C ASN A 10 -8.25 -11.91 -0.23
N ARG A 11 -7.96 -11.01 0.71
CA ARG A 11 -8.09 -9.57 0.51
C ARG A 11 -7.17 -9.07 -0.59
N GLY A 12 -5.91 -9.52 -0.61
CA GLY A 12 -4.95 -9.16 -1.64
C GLY A 12 -5.41 -9.58 -3.04
N MET A 13 -5.87 -10.83 -3.19
CA MET A 13 -6.39 -11.34 -4.46
C MET A 13 -7.63 -10.57 -4.93
N LYS A 14 -8.53 -10.24 -4.01
CA LYS A 14 -9.70 -9.41 -4.30
C LYS A 14 -9.28 -8.02 -4.81
N CYS A 15 -8.38 -7.34 -4.09
CA CYS A 15 -7.89 -6.02 -4.52
C CYS A 15 -7.26 -6.06 -5.91
N LEU A 16 -6.44 -7.07 -6.22
CA LEU A 16 -5.78 -7.20 -7.52
C LEU A 16 -6.79 -7.43 -8.64
N THR A 17 -7.71 -8.37 -8.46
CA THR A 17 -8.71 -8.72 -9.49
C THR A 17 -9.73 -7.62 -9.72
N GLU A 18 -10.13 -6.86 -8.69
CA GLU A 18 -11.04 -5.71 -8.82
C GLU A 18 -10.40 -4.53 -9.56
N GLN A 19 -9.09 -4.28 -9.37
CA GLN A 19 -8.42 -3.13 -9.98
C GLN A 19 -7.86 -3.41 -11.37
N MET A 20 -7.42 -4.64 -11.64
CA MET A 20 -6.69 -4.97 -12.87
C MET A 20 -7.42 -6.01 -13.74
N GLY A 21 -8.45 -6.66 -13.21
CA GLY A 21 -9.04 -7.84 -13.83
C GLY A 21 -8.21 -9.11 -13.61
N ILE A 22 -8.79 -10.27 -13.91
CA ILE A 22 -8.20 -11.59 -13.59
C ILE A 22 -6.88 -11.82 -14.34
N ILE A 23 -6.84 -11.51 -15.64
CA ILE A 23 -5.68 -11.80 -16.50
C ILE A 23 -4.44 -10.99 -16.09
N GLU A 24 -4.60 -9.67 -15.90
CA GLU A 24 -3.48 -8.83 -15.49
C GLU A 24 -3.07 -9.08 -14.03
N ALA A 25 -4.01 -9.44 -13.15
CA ALA A 25 -3.69 -9.84 -11.78
C ALA A 25 -2.79 -11.09 -11.75
N GLU A 26 -3.10 -12.13 -12.55
CA GLU A 26 -2.25 -13.32 -12.64
C GLU A 26 -0.86 -13.01 -13.22
N ARG A 27 -0.81 -12.15 -14.24
CA ARG A 27 0.46 -11.71 -14.84
C ARG A 27 1.30 -10.92 -13.82
N PHE A 28 0.69 -10.01 -13.07
CA PHE A 28 1.35 -9.27 -12.01
C PHE A 28 1.96 -10.20 -10.96
N ILE A 29 1.17 -11.14 -10.42
CA ILE A 29 1.65 -12.10 -9.42
C ILE A 29 2.82 -12.93 -9.98
N SER A 30 2.72 -13.38 -11.23
CA SER A 30 3.79 -14.14 -11.90
C SER A 30 5.09 -13.34 -11.99
N ILE A 31 5.03 -12.06 -12.33
CA ILE A 31 6.19 -11.17 -12.42
C ILE A 31 6.79 -10.95 -11.03
N ILE A 32 5.96 -10.61 -10.04
CA ILE A 32 6.42 -10.36 -8.65
C ILE A 32 7.18 -11.56 -8.08
N ILE A 33 6.69 -12.79 -8.32
CA ILE A 33 7.32 -14.03 -7.86
C ILE A 33 8.63 -14.31 -8.61
N ARG A 34 8.63 -14.18 -9.95
CA ARG A 34 9.80 -14.50 -10.78
C ARG A 34 10.96 -13.53 -10.58
N GLU A 35 10.65 -12.24 -10.56
CA GLU A 35 11.64 -11.16 -10.50
C GLU A 35 12.07 -10.83 -9.07
N LYS A 36 11.52 -11.53 -8.04
CA LYS A 36 11.74 -11.25 -6.61
C LYS A 36 11.59 -9.75 -6.31
N PHE A 37 10.40 -9.23 -6.54
CA PHE A 37 10.11 -7.81 -6.36
C PHE A 37 10.68 -7.25 -5.04
N ASP A 38 11.57 -6.27 -5.16
CA ASP A 38 12.20 -5.62 -4.03
C ASP A 38 11.32 -4.47 -3.54
N TYR A 39 10.54 -4.77 -2.50
CA TYR A 39 9.67 -3.79 -1.86
C TYR A 39 10.45 -2.59 -1.30
N THR A 40 11.66 -2.80 -0.78
CA THR A 40 12.47 -1.72 -0.20
C THR A 40 12.95 -0.77 -1.28
N LYS A 41 13.36 -1.30 -2.44
CA LYS A 41 13.72 -0.49 -3.60
C LYS A 41 12.52 0.30 -4.13
N TRP A 42 11.39 -0.36 -4.37
CA TRP A 42 10.17 0.31 -4.85
C TRP A 42 9.70 1.42 -3.91
N GLN A 43 9.70 1.15 -2.60
CA GLN A 43 9.30 2.12 -1.59
C GLN A 43 10.21 3.34 -1.61
N ARG A 44 11.53 3.13 -1.69
CA ARG A 44 12.51 4.21 -1.78
C ARG A 44 12.28 5.06 -3.02
N GLU A 45 12.19 4.44 -4.19
CA GLU A 45 11.94 5.14 -5.46
C GLU A 45 10.63 5.96 -5.42
N TYR A 46 9.58 5.43 -4.79
CA TYR A 46 8.31 6.14 -4.62
C TYR A 46 8.45 7.42 -3.78
N PHE A 47 9.18 7.37 -2.67
CA PHE A 47 9.37 8.53 -1.80
C PHE A 47 10.45 9.50 -2.28
N ASP A 48 11.52 9.00 -2.93
CA ASP A 48 12.57 9.84 -3.52
C ASP A 48 12.02 10.72 -4.65
N ALA A 49 10.94 10.29 -5.30
CA ALA A 49 10.23 11.07 -6.30
C ALA A 49 9.33 12.17 -5.71
N LYS A 50 9.21 12.28 -4.38
CA LYS A 50 8.36 13.27 -3.69
C LYS A 50 9.20 14.29 -2.93
N THR A 51 8.74 15.53 -2.95
CA THR A 51 9.26 16.60 -2.09
C THR A 51 8.75 16.44 -0.65
N PRO A 52 9.48 16.93 0.36
CA PRO A 52 9.02 16.95 1.75
C PRO A 52 7.63 17.60 1.92
N GLU A 53 7.34 18.64 1.14
CA GLU A 53 6.07 19.37 1.16
C GLU A 53 4.91 18.49 0.66
N GLU A 54 5.14 17.68 -0.38
CA GLU A 54 4.14 16.74 -0.90
C GLU A 54 3.83 15.65 0.12
N ILE A 55 4.87 15.09 0.75
CA ILE A 55 4.70 14.08 1.80
C ILE A 55 3.91 14.67 2.99
N SER A 56 4.27 15.88 3.43
CA SER A 56 3.59 16.57 4.53
C SER A 56 2.11 16.86 4.21
N ARG A 57 1.83 17.25 2.97
CA ARG A 57 0.46 17.49 2.48
C ARG A 57 -0.36 16.20 2.43
N GLU A 58 0.18 15.12 1.87
CA GLU A 58 -0.48 13.81 1.80
C GLU A 58 -0.78 13.26 3.20
N ALA A 59 0.19 13.36 4.12
CA ALA A 59 0.02 12.95 5.51
C ALA A 59 -1.12 13.74 6.19
N SER A 60 -1.15 15.07 6.00
CA SER A 60 -2.21 15.92 6.56
C SER A 60 -3.60 15.61 5.99
N GLN A 61 -3.70 15.31 4.69
CA GLN A 61 -4.95 14.90 4.05
C GLN A 61 -5.45 13.54 4.57
N TYR A 62 -4.54 12.59 4.76
CA TYR A 62 -4.87 11.29 5.31
C TYR A 62 -5.40 11.42 6.76
N GLU A 63 -4.74 12.23 7.60
CA GLU A 63 -5.16 12.51 8.97
C GLU A 63 -6.58 13.10 9.02
N GLN A 64 -6.87 14.09 8.17
CA GLN A 64 -8.21 14.72 8.12
C GLN A 64 -9.32 13.74 7.72
N SER A 65 -9.02 12.81 6.80
CA SER A 65 -9.98 11.78 6.37
C SER A 65 -10.08 10.59 7.33
N HIS A 66 -9.09 10.41 8.20
CA HIS A 66 -9.02 9.32 9.17
C HIS A 66 -8.66 9.85 10.56
N PRO A 67 -9.57 10.57 11.24
CA PRO A 67 -9.28 11.14 12.56
C PRO A 67 -8.84 10.06 13.54
N PHE A 68 -7.71 10.29 14.23
CA PHE A 68 -7.23 9.37 15.25
C PHE A 68 -8.20 9.38 16.45
N PRO A 69 -8.76 8.22 16.85
CA PRO A 69 -9.77 8.17 17.91
C PRO A 69 -9.18 8.22 19.33
N GLY A 70 -7.86 8.25 19.48
CA GLY A 70 -7.18 8.30 20.78
C GLY A 70 -6.74 9.70 21.18
N ASN A 71 -6.16 9.82 22.38
CA ASN A 71 -5.75 11.10 22.98
C ASN A 71 -4.34 11.56 22.58
N ALA A 72 -3.84 11.15 21.40
CA ALA A 72 -2.52 11.57 20.96
C ALA A 72 -2.57 13.05 20.55
N VAL A 73 -1.62 13.84 21.04
CA VAL A 73 -1.49 15.25 20.67
C VAL A 73 -0.48 15.34 19.53
N ARG A 74 -0.89 15.99 18.43
CA ARG A 74 0.02 16.31 17.34
C ARG A 74 1.07 17.30 17.84
N LEU A 75 2.35 16.93 17.71
CA LEU A 75 3.51 17.78 18.05
C LEU A 75 3.74 18.84 16.97
#